data_AF-A0A1T0CM60-F1
#
_entry.id   AF-A0A1T0CM60-F1
#
_cell.length_a   1.000
_cell.length_b   1.000
_cell.length_c   1.000
_cell.angle_alpha   90.00
_cell.angle_beta   90.00
_cell.angle_gamma   90.00
#
_symmetry.space_group_name_H-M   'P 1'
#
loop_
_entity.id
_entity.type
_entity.pdbx_description
1 polymer ?
#
loop_
_entity_poly.entity_id
_entity_poly.type
_entity_poly.pdbx_seq_one_letter_code
_entity_poly.pdbx_strand_id
1 'polypeptide(L)'
;MIYLILDAYYHDVDGKTTANVSAIRFTGIENNIILNEYKAVIHNVSPYKSGQFYKREMPCLLGLIDKINDPFDVIIIDGYVYLDGQDKAGLGKYLYDQLIIKKPIIGIAKTNFYGIPSEYKRGCTRLA
;
A
#
# COMPACT_ATOMS: atom_id res chain seq x y z
N MET A 1 -12.24 15.67 -1.53
CA MET A 1 -11.66 14.33 -1.69
C MET A 1 -10.57 14.18 -0.65
N ILE A 2 -10.64 13.12 0.14
CA ILE A 2 -9.71 12.80 1.22
C ILE A 2 -8.88 11.58 0.80
N TYR A 3 -7.58 11.72 0.89
CA TYR A 3 -6.62 10.68 0.54
C TYR A 3 -6.08 10.04 1.81
N LEU A 4 -5.82 8.74 1.73
CA LEU A 4 -5.06 7.99 2.72
C LEU A 4 -3.82 7.43 2.04
N ILE A 5 -2.63 7.91 2.41
CA ILE A 5 -1.36 7.34 1.92
C ILE A 5 -0.76 6.43 2.99
N LEU A 6 -0.31 5.24 2.61
CA LEU A 6 0.27 4.25 3.53
C LEU A 6 1.65 3.78 3.08
N ASP A 7 2.50 3.49 4.06
CA ASP A 7 3.80 2.87 3.87
C ASP A 7 4.13 1.91 5.03
N ALA A 8 4.95 0.90 4.73
CA ALA A 8 5.38 -0.11 5.70
C ALA A 8 6.90 -0.28 5.66
N TYR A 9 7.54 -0.16 6.82
CA TYR A 9 8.96 -0.37 7.01
C TYR A 9 9.21 -1.60 7.89
N TYR A 10 10.09 -2.49 7.44
CA TYR A 10 10.36 -3.78 8.08
C TYR A 10 11.69 -3.75 8.81
N HIS A 11 11.74 -4.38 9.98
CA HIS A 11 12.93 -4.52 10.79
C HIS A 11 13.04 -5.94 11.34
N ASP A 12 14.21 -6.55 11.19
CA ASP A 12 14.50 -7.90 11.64
C ASP A 12 15.42 -7.86 12.88
N VAL A 13 14.99 -8.48 13.97
CA VAL A 13 15.78 -8.63 15.22
C VAL A 13 15.72 -10.08 15.67
N ASP A 14 16.87 -10.71 15.87
CA ASP A 14 16.99 -12.08 16.38
C ASP A 14 16.09 -13.10 15.64
N GLY A 15 16.00 -12.96 14.32
CA GLY A 15 15.17 -13.83 13.47
C GLY A 15 13.67 -13.56 13.53
N LYS A 16 13.24 -12.48 14.18
CA LYS A 16 11.84 -12.01 14.22
C LYS A 16 11.68 -10.72 13.41
N THR A 17 10.77 -10.76 12.43
CA THR A 17 10.41 -9.58 11.64
C THR A 17 9.28 -8.80 12.32
N THR A 18 9.49 -7.51 12.48
CA THR A 18 8.46 -6.53 12.90
C THR A 18 8.27 -5.50 11.78
N ALA A 19 7.03 -5.06 11.55
CA ALA A 19 6.73 -3.98 10.62
C ALA A 19 6.21 -2.75 11.38
N ASN A 20 6.75 -1.58 11.04
CA ASN A 20 6.18 -0.29 11.38
C ASN A 20 5.37 0.18 10.18
N VAL A 21 4.06 0.30 10.35
CA VAL A 21 3.13 0.74 9.31
C VAL A 21 2.66 2.13 9.68
N SER A 22 2.69 3.05 8.73
CA SER A 22 2.23 4.43 8.92
C SER A 22 1.25 4.83 7.83
N ALA A 23 0.29 5.67 8.18
CA ALA A 23 -0.64 6.26 7.24
C ALA A 23 -0.88 7.74 7.53
N ILE A 24 -0.99 8.54 6.48
CA ILE A 24 -1.34 9.96 6.56
C ILE A 24 -2.65 10.18 5.82
N ARG A 25 -3.62 10.78 6.52
CA ARG A 25 -4.90 11.19 5.94
C ARG A 25 -4.83 12.68 5.64
N PHE A 26 -5.06 13.07 4.40
CA PHE A 26 -4.94 14.46 3.97
C PHE A 26 -5.97 14.84 2.90
N THR A 27 -6.14 16.14 2.68
CA THR A 27 -6.97 16.70 1.61
C THR A 27 -6.18 17.78 0.86
N GLY A 28 -6.57 18.06 -0.39
CA GLY A 28 -5.88 19.01 -1.26
C GLY A 28 -4.63 18.43 -1.91
N ILE A 29 -4.49 18.58 -3.23
CA ILE A 29 -3.30 18.12 -3.98
C ILE A 29 -2.21 19.19 -3.98
N GLU A 30 -2.56 20.42 -4.39
CA GLU A 30 -1.60 21.53 -4.48
C GLU A 30 -1.30 22.13 -3.10
N ASN A 31 -2.36 22.38 -2.33
CA ASN A 31 -2.28 22.85 -0.95
C ASN A 31 -2.75 21.72 -0.04
N ASN A 32 -1.85 20.77 0.24
CA ASN A 32 -2.19 19.64 1.09
C ASN A 32 -2.37 20.07 2.56
N ILE A 33 -3.42 19.54 3.18
CA ILE A 33 -3.73 19.71 4.60
C ILE A 33 -3.78 18.33 5.22
N ILE A 34 -2.86 18.06 6.16
CA ILE A 34 -2.86 16.84 6.96
C ILE A 34 -4.03 16.92 7.93
N LEU A 35 -4.86 15.87 7.93
CA LEU A 35 -6.00 15.72 8.81
C LEU A 35 -5.64 14.82 10.01
N ASN A 36 -4.96 13.70 9.75
CA ASN A 36 -4.58 12.73 10.76
C ASN A 36 -3.32 11.96 10.37
N GLU A 37 -2.61 11.45 11.38
CA GLU A 37 -1.52 10.50 11.23
C GLU A 37 -1.85 9.23 12.04
N TYR A 38 -1.63 8.06 11.45
CA TYR A 38 -1.84 6.77 12.09
C TYR A 38 -0.56 5.94 12.02
N LYS A 39 -0.29 5.18 13.08
CA LYS A 39 0.86 4.28 13.16
C LYS A 39 0.46 2.97 13.83
N ALA A 40 1.01 1.87 13.36
CA ALA A 40 0.89 0.57 14.00
C ALA A 40 2.22 -0.19 13.93
N VAL A 41 2.48 -0.95 14.98
CA VAL A 41 3.56 -1.94 15.00
C VAL A 41 2.92 -3.32 14.85
N ILE A 42 3.37 -4.08 13.86
CA ILE A 42 2.87 -5.42 13.56
C ILE A 42 4.02 -6.40 13.82
N HIS A 43 3.81 -7.29 14.78
CA HIS A 43 4.79 -8.31 15.17
C HIS A 43 4.57 -9.62 14.41
N ASN A 44 5.60 -10.47 14.38
CA ASN A 44 5.56 -11.81 13.78
C ASN A 44 5.16 -11.79 12.29
N VAL A 45 5.67 -10.80 11.56
CA VAL A 45 5.44 -10.68 10.13
C VAL A 45 6.08 -11.87 9.41
N SER A 46 5.37 -12.44 8.44
CA SER A 46 5.88 -13.58 7.67
C SER A 46 7.16 -13.21 6.90
N PRO A 47 8.13 -14.13 6.76
CA PRO A 47 9.34 -13.88 5.99
C PRO A 47 9.01 -13.54 4.52
N TYR A 48 9.87 -12.72 3.91
CA TYR A 48 9.75 -12.42 2.49
C TYR A 48 9.90 -13.68 1.63
N LYS A 49 9.01 -13.86 0.66
CA LYS A 49 9.10 -14.89 -0.37
C LYS A 49 9.08 -14.24 -1.74
N SER A 50 10.07 -14.54 -2.57
CA SER A 50 10.15 -14.02 -3.94
C SER A 50 8.88 -14.36 -4.73
N GLY A 51 8.33 -13.38 -5.45
CA GLY A 51 7.05 -13.51 -6.16
C GLY A 51 5.79 -13.50 -5.28
N GLN A 52 5.92 -13.45 -3.94
CA GLN A 52 4.81 -13.39 -2.99
C GLN A 52 4.95 -12.21 -2.01
N PHE A 53 5.57 -11.12 -2.44
CA PHE A 53 5.79 -9.92 -1.64
C PHE A 53 4.50 -9.40 -0.97
N TYR A 54 3.37 -9.46 -1.68
CA TYR A 54 2.07 -9.06 -1.15
C TYR A 54 1.66 -9.82 0.11
N LYS A 55 2.07 -11.08 0.31
CA LYS A 55 1.69 -11.87 1.50
C LYS A 55 2.30 -11.30 2.78
N ARG A 56 3.47 -10.66 2.67
CA ARG A 56 4.13 -9.99 3.78
C ARG A 56 3.52 -8.63 4.06
N GLU A 57 3.24 -7.87 3.00
CA GLU A 57 2.72 -6.50 3.09
C GLU A 57 1.25 -6.44 3.53
N MET A 58 0.43 -7.38 3.06
CA MET A 58 -1.03 -7.30 3.19
C MET A 58 -1.53 -7.26 4.65
N PRO A 59 -1.07 -8.15 5.55
CA PRO A 59 -1.52 -8.12 6.94
C PRO A 59 -1.15 -6.81 7.62
N CYS A 60 -0.03 -6.21 7.22
CA CYS A 60 0.45 -4.95 7.76
C CYS A 60 -0.46 -3.78 7.35
N LEU A 61 -0.75 -3.67 6.05
CA LEU A 61 -1.60 -2.60 5.52
C LEU A 61 -3.04 -2.71 6.05
N LEU A 62 -3.64 -3.91 5.97
CA LEU A 62 -5.00 -4.15 6.47
C LEU A 62 -5.09 -3.87 7.98
N GLY A 63 -4.11 -4.34 8.76
CA GLY A 63 -4.10 -4.13 10.21
C GLY A 63 -4.02 -2.66 10.64
N LEU A 64 -3.53 -1.76 9.79
CA LEU A 64 -3.62 -0.32 10.02
C LEU A 64 -4.93 0.28 9.50
N ILE A 65 -5.38 -0.11 8.30
CA ILE A 65 -6.63 0.38 7.69
C ILE A 65 -7.83 0.05 8.56
N ASP A 66 -7.90 -1.16 9.13
CA ASP A 66 -9.00 -1.60 9.98
C ASP A 66 -9.13 -0.81 11.30
N LYS A 67 -8.10 -0.04 11.67
CA LYS A 67 -8.10 0.83 12.85
C LYS A 67 -8.55 2.26 12.55
N ILE A 68 -8.71 2.61 11.27
CA ILE A 68 -9.07 3.96 10.83
C ILE A 68 -10.59 4.04 10.67
N ASN A 69 -11.24 4.73 11.60
CA ASN A 69 -12.67 5.00 11.53
C ASN A 69 -12.99 6.30 10.76
N ASP A 70 -11.99 7.16 10.55
CA ASP A 70 -12.16 8.41 9.83
C ASP A 70 -12.39 8.17 8.33
N PRO A 71 -13.31 8.90 7.68
CA PRO A 71 -13.64 8.66 6.29
C PRO A 71 -12.50 9.09 5.35
N PHE A 72 -12.24 8.28 4.33
CA PHE A 72 -11.36 8.60 3.21
C PHE A 72 -11.95 8.07 1.89
N ASP A 73 -11.54 8.69 0.78
CA ASP A 73 -12.10 8.43 -0.54
C ASP A 73 -11.17 7.57 -1.40
N VAL A 74 -9.86 7.75 -1.27
CA VAL A 74 -8.83 7.09 -2.12
C VAL A 74 -7.67 6.61 -1.27
N ILE A 75 -7.13 5.44 -1.59
CA ILE A 75 -5.94 4.88 -0.96
C ILE A 75 -4.74 5.05 -1.90
N ILE A 76 -3.61 5.50 -1.37
CA ILE A 76 -2.33 5.62 -2.07
C ILE A 76 -1.32 4.68 -1.38
N ILE A 77 -0.62 3.86 -2.15
CA ILE A 77 0.39 2.91 -1.65
C ILE A 77 1.73 3.10 -2.36
N ASP A 78 2.83 2.80 -1.68
CA ASP A 78 4.14 2.62 -2.32
C ASP A 78 4.19 1.21 -2.97
N GLY A 79 3.97 1.16 -4.28
CA GLY A 79 3.92 -0.09 -5.02
C GLY A 79 2.99 -0.06 -6.23
N TYR A 80 2.94 -1.17 -6.95
CA TYR A 80 2.10 -1.32 -8.14
C TYR A 80 0.71 -1.86 -7.79
N VAL A 81 -0.33 -1.36 -8.46
CA VAL A 81 -1.66 -1.97 -8.49
C VAL A 81 -1.64 -3.21 -9.38
N TYR A 82 -1.10 -3.08 -10.60
CA TYR A 82 -0.88 -4.17 -11.55
C TYR A 82 0.60 -4.18 -11.97
N LEU A 83 1.19 -5.38 -12.02
CA LEU A 83 2.61 -5.61 -12.30
C LEU A 83 2.97 -5.56 -13.80
N ASP A 84 1.97 -5.64 -14.67
CA ASP A 84 2.08 -5.55 -16.12
C ASP A 84 1.28 -4.37 -16.70
N GLY A 85 0.64 -3.58 -15.83
CA GLY A 85 -0.26 -2.47 -16.21
C GLY A 85 -1.65 -2.91 -16.66
N GLN A 86 -1.95 -4.21 -16.74
CA GLN A 86 -3.24 -4.73 -17.19
C GLN A 86 -3.87 -5.62 -16.12
N ASP A 87 -3.45 -6.88 -16.02
CA ASP A 87 -4.18 -7.91 -15.27
C ASP A 87 -3.35 -8.59 -14.19
N LYS A 88 -2.01 -8.54 -14.28
CA LYS A 88 -1.15 -9.22 -13.31
C LYS A 88 -1.21 -8.49 -11.97
N ALA A 89 -1.97 -9.05 -11.03
CA ALA A 89 -2.20 -8.46 -9.72
C ALA A 89 -0.90 -8.08 -8.98
N GLY A 90 -0.79 -6.79 -8.64
CA GLY A 90 0.21 -6.24 -7.72
C GLY A 90 -0.38 -6.00 -6.33
N LEU A 91 0.39 -5.33 -5.47
CA LEU A 91 -0.01 -5.02 -4.10
C LEU A 91 -1.37 -4.31 -4.04
N GLY A 92 -1.57 -3.31 -4.90
CA GLY A 92 -2.81 -2.55 -4.91
C GLY A 92 -4.02 -3.37 -5.33
N LYS A 93 -3.89 -4.25 -6.34
CA LYS A 93 -5.00 -5.15 -6.70
C LYS A 93 -5.36 -6.10 -5.57
N TYR A 94 -4.36 -6.73 -4.95
CA TYR A 94 -4.61 -7.63 -3.80
C TYR A 94 -5.21 -6.89 -2.60
N LEU A 95 -4.79 -5.64 -2.36
CA LEU A 95 -5.34 -4.79 -1.30
C LEU A 95 -6.81 -4.49 -1.60
N TYR A 96 -7.11 -4.03 -2.81
CA TYR A 96 -8.47 -3.75 -3.25
C TYR A 96 -9.38 -4.96 -3.04
N ASP A 97 -8.93 -6.15 -3.42
CA ASP A 97 -9.71 -7.38 -3.30
C ASP A 97 -10.05 -7.75 -1.85
N GLN A 98 -9.18 -7.40 -0.89
CA GLN A 98 -9.35 -7.72 0.53
C GLN A 98 -10.09 -6.63 1.34
N LEU A 99 -10.22 -5.41 0.80
CA LEU A 99 -11.01 -4.37 1.45
C LEU A 99 -12.50 -4.77 1.52
N ILE A 100 -13.11 -4.61 2.70
CA ILE A 100 -14.55 -4.79 2.91
C ILE A 100 -15.33 -3.76 2.08
N ILE A 101 -14.93 -2.48 2.19
CA ILE A 101 -15.48 -1.39 1.39
C ILE A 101 -14.49 -1.08 0.28
N LYS A 102 -14.90 -1.31 -0.97
CA LYS A 102 -14.05 -1.02 -2.13
C LYS A 102 -13.79 0.48 -2.24
N LYS A 103 -12.51 0.83 -2.33
CA LYS A 103 -12.01 2.20 -2.49
C LYS A 103 -11.01 2.22 -3.65
N PRO A 104 -11.01 3.26 -4.49
CA PRO A 104 -9.99 3.41 -5.51
C PRO A 104 -8.59 3.35 -4.91
N ILE A 105 -7.68 2.67 -5.60
CA ILE A 105 -6.28 2.52 -5.17
C ILE A 105 -5.35 3.08 -6.22
N ILE A 106 -4.43 3.93 -5.76
CA ILE A 106 -3.36 4.52 -6.55
C ILE A 106 -2.03 3.91 -6.08
N GLY A 107 -1.34 3.23 -6.98
CA GLY A 107 0.00 2.71 -6.72
C GLY A 107 1.09 3.63 -7.25
N ILE A 108 2.00 4.07 -6.38
CA ILE A 108 3.18 4.87 -6.73
C ILE A 108 4.41 4.00 -6.53
N ALA A 109 5.01 3.49 -7.61
CA ALA A 109 6.20 2.65 -7.51
C ALA A 109 7.48 3.43 -7.83
N LYS A 110 8.43 3.44 -6.88
CA LYS A 110 9.73 4.12 -7.03
C LYS A 110 10.76 3.31 -7.83
N THR A 111 10.60 1.99 -7.88
CA THR A 111 11.50 1.06 -8.58
C THR A 111 10.75 0.25 -9.64
N ASN A 112 11.44 -0.11 -10.72
CA ASN A 112 10.84 -0.88 -11.81
C ASN A 112 10.66 -2.35 -11.39
N PHE A 113 9.46 -2.88 -11.58
CA PHE A 113 9.24 -4.32 -11.47
C PHE A 113 9.81 -5.06 -12.70
N TYR A 114 10.41 -6.24 -12.49
CA TYR A 114 11.00 -7.02 -13.58
C TYR A 114 9.93 -7.51 -14.56
N GLY A 115 10.08 -7.19 -15.85
CA GLY A 115 9.13 -7.54 -16.90
C GLY A 115 7.99 -6.54 -17.12
N ILE A 116 7.99 -5.38 -16.45
CA ILE A 116 6.99 -4.35 -16.69
C ILE A 116 7.22 -3.67 -18.06
N PRO A 117 6.18 -3.49 -18.89
CA PRO A 117 6.30 -2.75 -20.14
C PRO A 117 6.86 -1.34 -19.91
N SER A 118 7.62 -0.82 -20.88
CA SER A 118 8.28 0.49 -20.74
C SER A 118 7.34 1.65 -20.47
N GLU A 119 6.09 1.56 -20.92
CA GLU A 119 5.03 2.54 -20.70
C GLU A 119 4.55 2.63 -19.24
N TYR A 120 4.80 1.59 -18.42
CA TYR A 120 4.50 1.58 -16.98
C TYR A 120 5.77 1.56 -16.12
N LYS A 121 6.96 1.73 -16.72
CA LYS A 121 8.22 1.92 -15.97
C LYS A 121 8.15 3.26 -15.25
N ARG A 122 8.13 3.22 -13.91
CA ARG A 122 7.89 4.37 -13.02
C ARG A 122 6.61 5.13 -13.39
N GLY A 123 5.47 4.62 -12.95
CA GLY A 123 4.17 5.22 -13.25
C GLY A 123 3.11 4.94 -12.18
N CYS A 124 2.08 5.79 -12.18
CA CYS A 124 0.87 5.62 -11.41
C CYS A 124 0.03 4.52 -12.05
N THR A 125 -0.19 3.41 -11.35
CA THR A 125 -1.20 2.42 -11.73
C THR A 125 -2.42 2.64 -10.85
N ARG A 126 -3.63 2.62 -11.44
CA ARG A 126 -4.87 2.92 -10.72
C ARG A 126 -5.88 1.79 -10.88
N LEU A 127 -6.64 1.55 -9.81
CA LEU A 127 -7.87 0.79 -9.84
C LEU A 127 -9.00 1.70 -9.39
N ALA A 128 -10.07 1.78 -10.18
CA ALA A 128 -11.30 2.50 -9.85
C ALA A 128 -12.29 1.53 -9.19
#